data_AF-A0A553CLA8-F1
#
_entry.id   AF-A0A553CLA8-F1
#
_cell.length_a   1.000
_cell.length_b   1.000
_cell.length_c   1.000
_cell.angle_alpha   90.00
_cell.angle_beta   90.00
_cell.angle_gamma   90.00
#
_symmetry.space_group_name_H-M   'P 1'
#
loop_
_entity.id
_entity.type
_entity.pdbx_description
1 polymer ?
#
loop_
_entity_poly.entity_id
_entity_poly.type
_entity_poly.pdbx_seq_one_letter_code
_entity_poly.pdbx_strand_id
1 'polypeptide(L)'
;MKNKFLKIILPMLLVVVAIFIIGPGCSPTPTPPPPPIVEKAIVVDAATGDPFPDITDKDCVGNYITNGYFNTTVQSPNIQVDEDIIAATGWRRVWKKNPPFNVIGADLFSSGTSPMGISPAPAPTSGNYASMWVTNKSTDPNQYREAMFNRLHHYIKPEPVPVTYVLEFKTAKLNNTAQQVEISIYGVNYDDIAPVTLPLQPSVIATPTNINLFGAANTVFLGTIIIPAGANNTWVNQNIAFTPNSKEYPVGGFNYILITRSDNEGKGMAYCAFDDFCLHKK
;
A
#
# COMPACT_ATOMS: atom_id res chain seq x y z
N MET A 1 -47.58 54.14 67.50
CA MET A 1 -47.68 54.61 66.10
C MET A 1 -46.79 53.73 65.24
N LYS A 2 -47.35 53.23 64.14
CA LYS A 2 -46.75 52.29 63.19
C LYS A 2 -45.39 52.79 62.69
N ASN A 3 -44.39 51.92 62.61
CA ASN A 3 -43.48 51.96 61.47
C ASN A 3 -42.84 50.61 61.18
N LYS A 4 -42.97 50.23 59.91
CA LYS A 4 -42.44 49.05 59.23
C LYS A 4 -40.92 49.06 59.31
N PHE A 5 -40.30 47.90 59.55
CA PHE A 5 -38.90 47.68 59.19
C PHE A 5 -38.75 46.47 58.27
N LEU A 6 -37.92 46.73 57.27
CA LEU A 6 -37.72 46.05 56.02
C LEU A 6 -36.80 44.83 56.22
N LYS A 7 -37.20 43.69 55.64
CA LYS A 7 -36.36 42.47 55.55
C LYS A 7 -35.22 42.72 54.56
N ILE A 8 -33.98 42.60 55.02
CA ILE A 8 -32.79 42.42 54.19
C ILE A 8 -32.21 41.05 54.55
N ILE A 9 -32.20 40.14 53.56
CA ILE A 9 -31.59 38.81 53.65
C ILE A 9 -30.15 38.96 53.18
N LEU A 10 -29.20 38.72 54.08
CA LEU A 10 -27.77 38.59 53.77
C LEU A 10 -27.45 37.09 53.63
N PRO A 11 -26.71 36.63 52.60
CA PRO A 11 -26.30 35.25 52.51
C PRO A 11 -25.16 34.97 53.51
N MET A 12 -25.33 33.88 54.26
CA MET A 12 -24.42 33.36 55.25
C MET A 12 -23.21 32.75 54.55
N LEU A 13 -22.04 33.38 54.66
CA LEU A 13 -20.77 32.83 54.21
C LEU A 13 -20.29 31.81 55.24
N LEU A 14 -20.36 30.52 54.89
CA LEU A 14 -19.83 29.42 55.69
C LEU A 14 -18.30 29.41 55.57
N VAL A 15 -17.61 29.89 56.60
CA VAL A 15 -16.15 29.73 56.73
C VAL A 15 -15.89 28.35 57.33
N VAL A 16 -15.46 27.41 56.50
CA VAL A 16 -14.94 26.11 56.96
C VAL A 16 -13.49 26.31 57.40
N VAL A 17 -13.27 26.34 58.72
CA VAL A 17 -11.93 26.27 59.31
C VAL A 17 -11.51 24.80 59.27
N ALA A 18 -10.68 24.43 58.30
CA ALA A 18 -10.00 23.15 58.28
C ALA A 18 -8.82 23.19 59.27
N ILE A 19 -8.96 22.47 60.39
CA ILE A 19 -7.87 22.19 61.33
C ILE A 19 -6.94 21.19 60.65
N PHE A 20 -5.74 21.61 60.26
CA PHE A 20 -4.67 20.72 59.83
C PHE A 20 -4.05 20.05 61.06
N ILE A 21 -4.34 18.76 61.25
CA ILE A 21 -3.56 17.89 62.14
C ILE A 21 -2.31 17.46 61.35
N ILE A 22 -1.16 17.99 61.75
CA ILE A 22 0.14 17.59 61.19
C ILE A 22 0.53 16.26 61.85
N GLY A 23 0.23 15.15 61.17
CA GLY A 23 0.78 13.84 61.50
C GLY A 23 2.27 13.74 61.14
N PRO A 24 3.04 12.84 61.80
CA PRO A 24 4.46 12.68 61.55
C PRO A 24 4.69 12.22 60.09
N GLY A 25 5.65 12.86 59.44
CA GLY A 25 5.89 12.78 58.00
C GLY A 25 6.07 11.35 57.48
N CYS A 26 5.18 10.95 56.58
CA CYS A 26 5.47 9.89 55.63
C CYS A 26 6.39 10.47 54.55
N SER A 27 7.60 9.92 54.47
CA SER A 27 8.51 10.10 53.34
C SER A 27 7.77 9.71 52.05
N PRO A 28 7.79 10.53 50.98
CA PRO A 28 7.19 10.16 49.73
C PRO A 28 7.94 8.96 49.16
N THR A 29 7.24 7.82 49.07
CA THR A 29 7.70 6.68 48.30
C THR A 29 7.98 7.16 46.88
N PRO A 30 9.18 6.91 46.32
CA PRO A 30 9.51 7.33 44.98
C PRO A 30 8.45 6.81 44.01
N THR A 31 7.86 7.72 43.23
CA THR A 31 6.96 7.37 42.14
C THR A 31 7.70 6.38 41.25
N PRO A 32 7.11 5.19 40.96
CA PRO A 32 7.73 4.28 40.03
C PRO A 32 7.94 5.01 38.71
N PRO A 33 9.10 4.85 38.05
CA PRO A 33 9.33 5.45 36.76
C PRO A 33 8.19 5.05 35.82
N PRO A 34 7.75 5.96 34.91
CA PRO A 34 6.78 5.60 33.90
C PRO A 34 7.23 4.31 33.21
N PRO A 35 6.33 3.36 32.93
CA PRO A 35 6.70 2.15 32.22
C PRO A 35 7.46 2.56 30.95
N PRO A 36 8.58 1.89 30.63
CA PRO A 36 9.33 2.21 29.43
C PRO A 36 8.37 2.21 28.25
N ILE A 37 8.40 3.28 27.45
CA ILE A 37 7.77 3.27 26.13
C ILE A 37 8.39 2.08 25.42
N VAL A 38 7.60 1.02 25.24
CA VAL A 38 7.98 -0.08 24.39
C VAL A 38 7.91 0.48 22.98
N GLU A 39 9.00 1.07 22.52
CA GLU A 39 9.24 1.22 21.09
C GLU A 39 9.04 -0.16 20.50
N LYS A 40 7.96 -0.28 19.71
CA LYS A 40 7.57 -1.49 19.04
C LYS A 40 8.78 -1.92 18.22
N ALA A 41 9.44 -2.99 18.65
CA ALA A 41 10.64 -3.49 18.00
C ALA A 41 10.34 -3.64 16.50
N ILE A 42 11.07 -2.88 15.70
CA ILE A 42 11.11 -3.06 14.25
C ILE A 42 11.65 -4.49 14.07
N VAL A 43 10.75 -5.39 13.66
CA VAL A 43 11.13 -6.75 13.27
C VAL A 43 11.89 -6.61 11.96
N VAL A 44 13.21 -6.51 12.07
CA VAL A 44 14.12 -6.63 10.92
C VAL A 44 14.08 -8.09 10.50
N ASP A 45 13.54 -8.36 9.32
CA ASP A 45 13.58 -9.69 8.72
C ASP A 45 15.05 -10.04 8.40
N ALA A 46 15.59 -10.97 9.17
CA ALA A 46 16.98 -11.42 9.07
C ALA A 46 17.25 -12.28 7.82
N ALA A 47 16.28 -12.49 6.93
CA ALA A 47 16.47 -13.26 5.70
C ALA A 47 16.82 -12.41 4.45
N THR A 48 16.61 -11.09 4.46
CA THR A 48 16.91 -10.23 3.28
C THR A 48 17.71 -8.97 3.56
N GLY A 49 17.98 -8.63 4.82
CA GLY A 49 18.84 -7.48 5.16
C GLY A 49 18.32 -6.13 4.64
N ASP A 50 17.00 -6.01 4.48
CA ASP A 50 16.39 -4.82 3.87
C ASP A 50 15.78 -3.92 4.95
N PRO A 51 16.39 -2.76 5.26
CA PRO A 51 15.76 -1.78 6.15
C PRO A 51 14.73 -1.03 5.31
N PHE A 52 13.44 -1.24 5.55
CA PHE A 52 12.40 -0.43 4.92
C PHE A 52 12.33 0.95 5.64
N PRO A 53 12.88 2.05 5.10
CA PRO A 53 12.55 3.37 5.62
C PRO A 53 11.08 3.68 5.33
N ASP A 54 10.38 4.13 6.36
CA ASP A 54 9.02 4.64 6.27
C ASP A 54 8.91 5.74 5.21
N ILE A 55 7.84 5.69 4.40
CA ILE A 55 7.40 6.87 3.66
C ILE A 55 7.04 7.94 4.68
N THR A 56 7.53 9.15 4.48
CA THR A 56 7.06 10.29 5.25
C THR A 56 5.57 10.55 4.99
N ASP A 57 4.75 10.56 6.04
CA ASP A 57 3.31 10.93 6.12
C ASP A 57 2.89 12.24 5.41
N LYS A 58 3.82 12.96 4.77
CA LYS A 58 3.64 14.33 4.30
C LYS A 58 2.71 14.46 3.09
N ASP A 59 2.64 13.45 2.22
CA ASP A 59 1.88 13.53 0.96
C ASP A 59 0.65 12.59 0.91
N CYS A 60 0.59 11.60 1.82
CA CYS A 60 -0.56 10.72 2.05
C CYS A 60 -0.56 10.32 3.53
N VAL A 61 -1.21 11.12 4.40
CA VAL A 61 -1.23 10.88 5.85
C VAL A 61 -1.89 9.53 6.14
N GLY A 62 -1.19 8.64 6.84
CA GLY A 62 -1.71 7.31 7.15
C GLY A 62 -1.70 6.34 5.97
N ASN A 63 -0.76 6.51 5.03
CA ASN A 63 -0.58 5.60 3.91
C ASN A 63 -0.24 4.18 4.38
N TYR A 64 -1.00 3.21 3.91
CA TYR A 64 -0.73 1.79 4.16
C TYR A 64 0.28 1.23 3.15
N ILE A 65 0.47 1.84 1.98
CA ILE A 65 1.45 1.45 0.96
C ILE A 65 2.86 1.84 1.41
N THR A 66 3.85 0.97 1.21
CA THR A 66 5.27 1.30 1.38
C THR A 66 5.87 1.84 0.07
N ASN A 67 6.67 2.90 0.16
CA ASN A 67 7.27 3.60 -0.98
C ASN A 67 6.35 3.88 -2.19
N GLY A 68 5.19 4.48 -1.98
CA GLY A 68 4.20 4.72 -3.03
C GLY A 68 4.66 5.65 -4.17
N TYR A 69 5.70 6.45 -3.94
CA TYR A 69 6.33 7.36 -4.92
C TYR A 69 7.62 6.80 -5.54
N PHE A 70 7.99 5.56 -5.22
CA PHE A 70 9.19 4.87 -5.73
C PHE A 70 10.55 5.59 -5.51
N ASN A 71 10.58 6.68 -4.74
CA ASN A 71 11.77 7.52 -4.55
C ASN A 71 12.74 6.95 -3.51
N THR A 72 12.29 6.04 -2.66
CA THR A 72 13.18 5.26 -1.79
C THR A 72 13.66 4.03 -2.53
N THR A 73 14.96 3.93 -2.76
CA THR A 73 15.54 2.83 -3.55
C THR A 73 16.67 2.16 -2.79
N VAL A 74 16.79 0.84 -2.95
CA VAL A 74 17.91 0.04 -2.44
C VAL A 74 19.05 -0.04 -3.45
N GLN A 75 18.75 0.24 -4.73
CA GLN A 75 19.69 0.30 -5.85
C GLN A 75 19.25 1.39 -6.82
N SER A 76 20.15 1.90 -7.65
CA SER A 76 19.80 2.92 -8.65
C SER A 76 18.71 2.40 -9.61
N PRO A 77 17.67 3.21 -9.91
CA PRO A 77 16.74 2.90 -10.99
C PRO A 77 17.49 2.71 -12.32
N ASN A 78 16.91 1.92 -13.24
CA ASN A 78 17.49 1.57 -14.54
C ASN A 78 18.85 0.84 -14.47
N ILE A 79 19.17 0.20 -13.33
CA ILE A 79 20.41 -0.58 -13.22
C ILE A 79 20.36 -1.83 -14.10
N GLN A 80 19.17 -2.38 -14.29
CA GLN A 80 18.89 -3.35 -15.33
C GLN A 80 18.09 -2.67 -16.44
N VAL A 81 18.18 -3.22 -17.65
CA VAL A 81 17.38 -2.71 -18.78
C VAL A 81 15.90 -2.99 -18.55
N ASP A 82 15.61 -4.05 -17.79
CA ASP A 82 14.29 -4.55 -17.48
C ASP A 82 14.25 -5.29 -16.10
N GLU A 83 13.05 -5.44 -15.54
CA GLU A 83 12.67 -6.37 -14.48
C GLU A 83 13.23 -6.06 -13.07
N ASP A 84 13.43 -4.78 -12.76
CA ASP A 84 14.14 -4.29 -11.59
C ASP A 84 13.27 -3.61 -10.52
N ILE A 85 11.95 -3.85 -10.48
CA ILE A 85 11.06 -3.31 -9.42
C ILE A 85 11.53 -3.59 -7.98
N ILE A 86 12.32 -4.66 -7.79
CA ILE A 86 12.92 -4.99 -6.50
C ILE A 86 13.94 -3.94 -6.00
N ALA A 87 14.37 -3.01 -6.86
CA ALA A 87 15.20 -1.88 -6.48
C ALA A 87 14.42 -0.79 -5.72
N ALA A 88 13.08 -0.79 -5.79
CA ALA A 88 12.23 0.07 -5.00
C ALA A 88 11.89 -0.58 -3.65
N THR A 89 12.25 0.07 -2.55
CA THR A 89 11.94 -0.39 -1.18
C THR A 89 10.46 -0.72 -1.05
N GLY A 90 10.10 -1.83 -0.43
CA GLY A 90 8.71 -2.23 -0.21
C GLY A 90 8.00 -2.87 -1.40
N TRP A 91 8.61 -2.78 -2.60
CA TRP A 91 8.09 -3.37 -3.82
C TRP A 91 8.86 -4.62 -4.21
N ARG A 92 8.15 -5.58 -4.80
CA ARG A 92 8.69 -6.87 -5.18
C ARG A 92 8.09 -7.35 -6.49
N ARG A 93 8.85 -8.22 -7.15
CA ARG A 93 8.33 -9.13 -8.16
C ARG A 93 7.35 -10.13 -7.57
N VAL A 94 6.48 -10.66 -8.42
CA VAL A 94 5.51 -11.71 -8.06
C VAL A 94 6.06 -13.10 -8.33
N TRP A 95 6.92 -13.27 -9.33
CA TRP A 95 7.40 -14.59 -9.74
C TRP A 95 8.70 -14.97 -9.07
N LYS A 96 8.81 -16.26 -8.75
CA LYS A 96 10.10 -16.88 -8.44
C LYS A 96 10.97 -16.87 -9.70
N LYS A 97 12.25 -16.51 -9.54
CA LYS A 97 13.26 -16.70 -10.59
C LYS A 97 13.34 -18.18 -10.96
N ASN A 98 13.00 -18.53 -12.20
CA ASN A 98 13.12 -19.88 -12.71
C ASN A 98 14.06 -19.90 -13.93
N PRO A 99 15.33 -20.29 -13.76
CA PRO A 99 16.25 -20.47 -14.88
C PRO A 99 15.65 -21.43 -15.94
N PRO A 100 15.86 -21.21 -17.25
CA PRO A 100 16.75 -20.21 -17.86
C PRO A 100 16.10 -18.84 -18.11
N PHE A 101 14.81 -18.68 -17.81
CA PHE A 101 14.12 -17.43 -18.09
C PHE A 101 14.59 -16.31 -17.15
N ASN A 102 14.72 -15.10 -17.71
CA ASN A 102 14.84 -13.91 -16.88
C ASN A 102 13.55 -13.78 -16.05
N VAL A 103 13.72 -13.18 -14.87
CA VAL A 103 12.61 -12.94 -13.96
C VAL A 103 11.69 -11.94 -14.62
N ILE A 104 10.39 -12.18 -14.55
CA ILE A 104 9.41 -11.26 -15.10
C ILE A 104 8.68 -10.55 -13.96
N GLY A 105 8.27 -9.33 -14.18
CA GLY A 105 8.08 -8.37 -13.11
C GLY A 105 7.80 -6.98 -13.66
N ALA A 106 7.82 -6.00 -12.78
CA ALA A 106 7.75 -4.62 -13.21
C ALA A 106 9.17 -4.05 -13.28
N ASP A 107 9.27 -2.95 -13.99
CA ASP A 107 10.46 -2.13 -14.16
C ASP A 107 10.40 -0.93 -13.21
N LEU A 108 11.57 -0.42 -12.83
CA LEU A 108 11.74 0.81 -12.07
C LEU A 108 12.56 1.82 -12.88
N PHE A 109 11.92 2.91 -13.27
CA PHE A 109 12.56 3.99 -14.03
C PHE A 109 12.76 5.24 -13.18
N SER A 110 13.84 5.96 -13.48
CA SER A 110 14.02 7.33 -12.99
C SER A 110 13.33 8.34 -13.91
N SER A 111 13.11 9.56 -13.40
CA SER A 111 12.53 10.67 -14.16
C SER A 111 13.21 10.89 -15.51
N GLY A 112 12.40 10.98 -16.56
CA GLY A 112 12.87 11.23 -17.93
C GLY A 112 13.45 10.01 -18.65
N THR A 113 13.62 8.88 -17.95
CA THR A 113 14.00 7.61 -18.56
C THR A 113 12.74 6.82 -18.93
N SER A 114 12.81 6.00 -19.97
CA SER A 114 11.74 5.11 -20.40
C SER A 114 12.32 3.80 -20.92
N PRO A 115 11.53 2.72 -21.01
CA PRO A 115 12.00 1.45 -21.52
C PRO A 115 12.53 1.57 -22.94
N MET A 116 13.47 0.70 -23.29
CA MET A 116 14.03 0.67 -24.65
C MET A 116 12.91 0.44 -25.67
N GLY A 117 12.82 1.33 -26.67
CA GLY A 117 11.79 1.26 -27.71
C GLY A 117 10.40 1.79 -27.28
N ILE A 118 10.25 2.24 -26.04
CA ILE A 118 9.02 2.86 -25.51
C ILE A 118 9.40 4.27 -25.06
N SER A 119 9.09 5.27 -25.87
CA SER A 119 9.37 6.69 -25.61
C SER A 119 8.19 7.52 -26.09
N PRO A 120 7.81 8.60 -25.38
CA PRO A 120 8.50 9.21 -24.23
C PRO A 120 8.12 8.62 -22.85
N ALA A 121 8.91 8.98 -21.84
CA ALA A 121 8.57 8.81 -20.42
C ALA A 121 7.23 9.50 -20.06
N PRO A 122 6.59 9.15 -18.93
CA PRO A 122 5.41 9.84 -18.45
C PRO A 122 5.62 11.36 -18.33
N ALA A 123 4.61 12.14 -18.70
CA ALA A 123 4.58 13.59 -18.61
C ALA A 123 3.57 14.07 -17.55
N PRO A 124 3.91 15.09 -16.74
CA PRO A 124 5.26 15.65 -16.57
C PRO A 124 6.25 14.63 -15.98
N THR A 125 7.52 14.76 -16.36
CA THR A 125 8.60 13.89 -15.85
C THR A 125 9.01 14.34 -14.46
N SER A 126 8.77 13.51 -13.45
CA SER A 126 9.20 13.76 -12.06
C SER A 126 9.33 12.44 -11.31
N GLY A 127 10.26 12.39 -10.35
CA GLY A 127 10.41 11.22 -9.46
C GLY A 127 10.82 9.94 -10.18
N ASN A 128 10.92 8.86 -9.42
CA ASN A 128 10.96 7.52 -10.00
C ASN A 128 9.53 7.02 -10.23
N TYR A 129 9.35 6.06 -11.12
CA TYR A 129 8.06 5.41 -11.35
C TYR A 129 8.25 3.93 -11.68
N ALA A 130 7.23 3.12 -11.38
CA ALA A 130 7.20 1.74 -11.83
C ALA A 130 6.48 1.61 -13.16
N SER A 131 6.81 0.61 -13.97
CA SER A 131 6.04 0.28 -15.17
C SER A 131 6.04 -1.20 -15.48
N MET A 132 5.06 -1.64 -16.26
CA MET A 132 4.96 -3.04 -16.71
C MET A 132 4.06 -3.17 -17.94
N TRP A 133 4.23 -4.26 -18.68
CA TRP A 133 3.29 -4.76 -19.68
C TRP A 133 2.02 -5.26 -19.00
N VAL A 134 0.90 -4.65 -19.37
CA VAL A 134 -0.44 -5.12 -19.07
C VAL A 134 -0.99 -5.81 -20.30
N THR A 135 -1.06 -7.13 -20.25
CA THR A 135 -1.47 -7.95 -21.39
C THR A 135 -2.70 -8.75 -21.02
N ASN A 136 -3.88 -8.29 -21.41
CA ASN A 136 -5.12 -8.98 -21.09
C ASN A 136 -5.43 -10.10 -22.09
N LYS A 137 -5.02 -9.95 -23.35
CA LYS A 137 -5.16 -10.94 -24.41
C LYS A 137 -3.80 -11.24 -25.02
N SER A 138 -3.48 -12.52 -25.09
CA SER A 138 -2.35 -13.01 -25.88
C SER A 138 -2.80 -14.13 -26.81
N THR A 139 -2.36 -14.07 -28.07
CA THR A 139 -2.34 -15.24 -28.97
C THR A 139 -0.97 -15.94 -28.97
N ASP A 140 0.01 -15.36 -28.29
CA ASP A 140 1.37 -15.88 -28.17
C ASP A 140 1.52 -16.63 -26.84
N PRO A 141 1.77 -17.95 -26.86
CA PRO A 141 1.99 -18.72 -25.64
C PRO A 141 3.26 -18.30 -24.88
N ASN A 142 4.17 -17.53 -25.52
CA ASN A 142 5.37 -17.01 -24.89
C ASN A 142 5.18 -15.61 -24.30
N GLN A 143 3.99 -15.01 -24.39
CA GLN A 143 3.76 -13.71 -23.76
C GLN A 143 3.74 -13.85 -22.26
N TYR A 144 4.56 -13.01 -21.66
CA TYR A 144 4.80 -12.99 -20.25
C TYR A 144 3.73 -12.22 -19.50
N ARG A 145 3.54 -12.60 -18.25
CA ARG A 145 2.62 -11.94 -17.34
C ARG A 145 3.42 -11.11 -16.36
N GLU A 146 3.36 -9.80 -16.47
CA GLU A 146 4.01 -8.92 -15.51
C GLU A 146 3.08 -8.58 -14.35
N ALA A 147 3.70 -8.32 -13.20
CA ALA A 147 3.02 -7.97 -11.98
C ALA A 147 4.02 -7.39 -10.97
N MET A 148 3.50 -6.55 -10.09
CA MET A 148 4.25 -6.05 -8.94
C MET A 148 3.46 -6.19 -7.65
N PHE A 149 4.20 -6.27 -6.56
CA PHE A 149 3.70 -6.56 -5.23
C PHE A 149 4.21 -5.50 -4.27
N ASN A 150 3.32 -4.93 -3.46
CA ASN A 150 3.70 -3.98 -2.42
C ASN A 150 3.35 -4.52 -1.04
N ARG A 151 4.31 -4.51 -0.12
CA ARG A 151 4.06 -4.84 1.29
C ARG A 151 3.41 -3.65 1.98
N LEU A 152 2.34 -3.91 2.73
CA LEU A 152 1.68 -2.88 3.52
C LEU A 152 2.38 -2.64 4.86
N HIS A 153 2.38 -1.38 5.33
CA HIS A 153 2.81 -1.02 6.69
C HIS A 153 1.93 -1.70 7.76
N HIS A 154 0.64 -1.89 7.45
CA HIS A 154 -0.34 -2.50 8.33
C HIS A 154 -1.25 -3.46 7.57
N TYR A 155 -1.66 -4.53 8.25
CA TYR A 155 -2.60 -5.51 7.71
C TYR A 155 -3.98 -4.86 7.63
N ILE A 156 -4.66 -5.05 6.51
CA ILE A 156 -6.07 -4.66 6.37
C ILE A 156 -6.91 -5.89 6.70
N LYS A 157 -7.58 -5.83 7.86
CA LYS A 157 -8.37 -6.94 8.39
C LYS A 157 -9.86 -6.67 8.17
N PRO A 158 -10.69 -7.73 8.06
CA PRO A 158 -12.12 -7.58 8.18
C PRO A 158 -12.47 -6.93 9.52
N GLU A 159 -13.27 -5.86 9.49
CA GLU A 159 -13.70 -5.15 10.70
C GLU A 159 -15.15 -5.52 11.05
N PRO A 160 -15.54 -5.55 12.34
CA PRO A 160 -16.92 -5.80 12.76
C PRO A 160 -17.89 -4.72 12.25
N VAL A 161 -17.39 -3.49 12.07
CA VAL A 161 -18.12 -2.38 11.48
C VAL A 161 -17.54 -2.14 10.08
N PRO A 162 -18.36 -2.05 9.03
CA PRO A 162 -17.88 -1.77 7.68
C PRO A 162 -17.08 -0.47 7.63
N VAL A 163 -15.86 -0.57 7.13
CA VAL A 163 -14.94 0.55 6.91
C VAL A 163 -14.53 0.55 5.46
N THR A 164 -14.51 1.74 4.85
CA THR A 164 -14.06 1.89 3.46
C THR A 164 -12.60 2.28 3.44
N TYR A 165 -11.83 1.59 2.62
CA TYR A 165 -10.48 1.96 2.25
C TYR A 165 -10.48 2.50 0.83
N VAL A 166 -9.60 3.45 0.56
CA VAL A 166 -9.42 4.04 -0.77
C VAL A 166 -7.97 3.89 -1.17
N LEU A 167 -7.73 3.19 -2.28
CA LEU A 167 -6.45 3.14 -2.97
C LEU A 167 -6.49 4.17 -4.09
N GLU A 168 -5.62 5.17 -4.03
CA GLU A 168 -5.40 6.18 -5.06
C GLU A 168 -3.99 6.01 -5.63
N PHE A 169 -3.84 6.25 -6.94
CA PHE A 169 -2.56 6.18 -7.63
C PHE A 169 -2.66 6.84 -9.00
N LYS A 170 -1.53 7.03 -9.68
CA LYS A 170 -1.47 7.53 -11.05
C LYS A 170 -1.10 6.42 -12.01
N THR A 171 -1.60 6.55 -13.23
CA THR A 171 -1.22 5.70 -14.36
C THR A 171 -0.93 6.53 -15.60
N ALA A 172 -0.02 6.07 -16.44
CA ALA A 172 0.19 6.62 -17.77
C ALA A 172 0.42 5.47 -18.77
N LYS A 173 -0.04 5.62 -20.01
CA LYS A 173 0.16 4.62 -21.06
C LYS A 173 1.34 5.04 -21.93
N LEU A 174 2.42 4.26 -21.91
CA LEU A 174 3.68 4.69 -22.53
C LEU A 174 3.82 4.27 -23.99
N ASN A 175 3.06 3.27 -24.44
CA ASN A 175 3.07 2.85 -25.83
C ASN A 175 1.82 3.35 -26.59
N ASN A 176 2.00 3.73 -27.86
CA ASN A 176 0.92 4.26 -28.70
C ASN A 176 0.04 3.17 -29.34
N THR A 177 -0.17 2.03 -28.66
CA THR A 177 -1.07 0.99 -29.19
C THR A 177 -2.51 1.50 -29.19
N ALA A 178 -3.31 1.18 -30.20
CA ALA A 178 -4.75 1.52 -30.21
C ALA A 178 -5.59 0.60 -29.31
N GLN A 179 -4.97 -0.04 -28.31
CA GLN A 179 -5.56 -1.09 -27.51
C GLN A 179 -5.94 -0.58 -26.10
N GLN A 180 -7.12 -0.94 -25.65
CA GLN A 180 -7.56 -0.78 -24.26
C GLN A 180 -6.96 -1.91 -23.42
N VAL A 181 -6.54 -1.61 -22.19
CA VAL A 181 -6.15 -2.62 -21.20
C VAL A 181 -6.92 -2.44 -19.90
N GLU A 182 -6.96 -3.49 -19.10
CA GLU A 182 -7.60 -3.53 -17.79
C GLU A 182 -6.63 -4.11 -16.76
N ILE A 183 -6.44 -3.38 -15.67
CA ILE A 183 -5.53 -3.76 -14.58
C ILE A 183 -6.41 -4.14 -13.40
N SER A 184 -6.09 -5.26 -12.77
CA SER A 184 -6.77 -5.71 -11.56
C SER A 184 -5.87 -5.52 -10.35
N ILE A 185 -6.50 -5.13 -9.26
CA ILE A 185 -5.85 -4.94 -7.96
C ILE A 185 -6.41 -5.99 -6.99
N TYR A 186 -5.51 -6.68 -6.30
CA TYR A 186 -5.86 -7.70 -5.31
C TYR A 186 -5.19 -7.42 -3.98
N GLY A 187 -5.88 -7.72 -2.89
CA GLY A 187 -5.28 -7.88 -1.58
C GLY A 187 -4.80 -9.32 -1.44
N VAL A 188 -3.58 -9.51 -0.96
CA VAL A 188 -3.02 -10.85 -0.72
C VAL A 188 -2.54 -10.97 0.71
N ASN A 189 -2.98 -12.03 1.38
CA ASN A 189 -2.43 -12.52 2.63
C ASN A 189 -1.25 -13.42 2.31
N TYR A 190 -0.05 -12.85 2.38
CA TYR A 190 1.18 -13.53 2.01
C TYR A 190 2.16 -13.51 3.17
N ASP A 191 2.54 -14.70 3.64
CA ASP A 191 3.58 -14.83 4.64
C ASP A 191 4.96 -14.75 3.94
N ASP A 192 5.70 -13.69 4.23
CA ASP A 192 7.06 -13.50 3.75
C ASP A 192 8.11 -14.04 4.71
N ILE A 193 7.71 -14.69 5.82
CA ILE A 193 8.63 -15.37 6.72
C ILE A 193 9.19 -16.61 6.01
N ALA A 194 10.52 -16.69 5.97
CA ALA A 194 11.27 -17.61 5.14
C ALA A 194 10.90 -19.11 5.32
N PRO A 195 10.97 -19.92 4.25
CA PRO A 195 11.32 -19.51 2.89
C PRO A 195 10.12 -18.90 2.13
N VAL A 196 10.31 -17.64 1.69
CA VAL A 196 9.40 -16.93 0.78
C VAL A 196 9.17 -17.80 -0.45
N THR A 197 7.96 -18.35 -0.57
CA THR A 197 7.59 -19.16 -1.73
C THR A 197 6.76 -18.29 -2.67
N LEU A 198 7.43 -17.56 -3.55
CA LEU A 198 6.75 -16.87 -4.65
C LEU A 198 6.22 -17.92 -5.64
N PRO A 199 5.05 -17.68 -6.27
CA PRO A 199 4.56 -18.57 -7.32
C PRO A 199 5.57 -18.67 -8.46
N LEU A 200 5.59 -19.84 -9.12
CA LEU A 200 6.29 -19.96 -10.39
C LEU A 200 5.63 -19.04 -11.42
N GLN A 201 6.44 -18.47 -12.29
CA GLN A 201 5.92 -17.71 -13.41
C GLN A 201 4.97 -18.61 -14.24
N PRO A 202 3.76 -18.13 -14.55
CA PRO A 202 2.86 -18.82 -15.45
C PRO A 202 3.50 -19.09 -16.82
N SER A 203 3.35 -20.31 -17.34
CA SER A 203 3.76 -20.65 -18.71
C SER A 203 2.77 -20.15 -19.76
N VAL A 204 1.58 -19.70 -19.33
CA VAL A 204 0.56 -19.10 -20.18
C VAL A 204 -0.05 -17.93 -19.43
N ILE A 205 -0.34 -16.84 -20.13
CA ILE A 205 -0.68 -15.56 -19.52
C ILE A 205 -1.93 -15.59 -18.62
N ALA A 206 -2.89 -16.46 -18.94
CA ALA A 206 -4.17 -16.55 -18.26
C ALA A 206 -4.27 -17.66 -17.20
N THR A 207 -3.26 -18.53 -17.09
CA THR A 207 -3.34 -19.72 -16.23
C THR A 207 -2.11 -19.84 -15.33
N PRO A 208 -2.26 -19.86 -13.99
CA PRO A 208 -3.53 -19.78 -13.25
C PRO A 208 -4.12 -18.36 -13.22
N THR A 209 -5.42 -18.23 -12.90
CA THR A 209 -6.08 -16.94 -12.70
C THR A 209 -5.44 -16.15 -11.55
N ASN A 210 -5.62 -14.82 -11.51
CA ASN A 210 -5.07 -13.96 -10.46
C ASN A 210 -5.42 -14.43 -9.04
N ILE A 211 -6.69 -14.79 -8.80
CA ILE A 211 -7.18 -15.24 -7.48
C ILE A 211 -6.51 -16.53 -7.00
N ASN A 212 -6.00 -17.35 -7.93
CA ASN A 212 -5.39 -18.64 -7.64
C ASN A 212 -3.86 -18.57 -7.50
N LEU A 213 -3.22 -17.43 -7.80
CA LEU A 213 -1.76 -17.26 -7.70
C LEU A 213 -1.22 -17.59 -6.30
N PHE A 214 -1.90 -17.10 -5.27
CA PHE A 214 -1.56 -17.30 -3.87
C PHE A 214 -2.60 -18.19 -3.14
N GLY A 215 -3.52 -18.78 -3.90
CA GLY A 215 -4.69 -19.49 -3.42
C GLY A 215 -5.87 -18.57 -3.10
N ALA A 216 -7.08 -19.02 -3.45
CA ALA A 216 -8.30 -18.24 -3.27
C ALA A 216 -8.64 -17.91 -1.81
N ALA A 217 -8.13 -18.68 -0.84
CA ALA A 217 -8.28 -18.38 0.59
C ALA A 217 -7.39 -17.21 1.06
N ASN A 218 -6.36 -16.86 0.30
CA ASN A 218 -5.38 -15.82 0.64
C ASN A 218 -5.48 -14.59 -0.26
N THR A 219 -6.34 -14.61 -1.28
CA THR A 219 -6.41 -13.54 -2.28
C THR A 219 -7.83 -13.00 -2.33
N VAL A 220 -7.97 -11.68 -2.38
CA VAL A 220 -9.26 -11.00 -2.55
C VAL A 220 -9.16 -9.98 -3.67
N PHE A 221 -10.18 -9.93 -4.52
CA PHE A 221 -10.28 -8.93 -5.58
C PHE A 221 -10.76 -7.59 -5.00
N LEU A 222 -9.99 -6.52 -5.21
CA LEU A 222 -10.32 -5.19 -4.68
C LEU A 222 -10.97 -4.30 -5.74
N GLY A 223 -10.62 -4.49 -7.00
CA GLY A 223 -11.21 -3.76 -8.11
C GLY A 223 -10.36 -3.79 -9.37
N THR A 224 -10.85 -3.10 -10.40
CA THR A 224 -10.19 -2.93 -11.69
C THR A 224 -10.14 -1.48 -12.09
N ILE A 225 -9.10 -1.12 -12.84
CA ILE A 225 -9.04 0.12 -13.60
C ILE A 225 -8.97 -0.20 -15.10
N ILE A 226 -9.50 0.71 -15.90
CA ILE A 226 -9.44 0.63 -17.36
C ILE A 226 -8.53 1.74 -17.86
N ILE A 227 -7.52 1.37 -18.65
CA ILE A 227 -6.73 2.33 -19.42
C ILE A 227 -7.30 2.35 -20.84
N PRO A 228 -7.90 3.48 -21.28
CA PRO A 228 -8.56 3.56 -22.57
C PRO A 228 -7.56 3.48 -23.73
N ALA A 229 -8.06 3.09 -24.91
CA ALA A 229 -7.23 2.97 -26.11
C ALA A 229 -6.51 4.28 -26.47
N GLY A 230 -7.18 5.43 -26.30
CA GLY A 230 -6.63 6.77 -26.55
C GLY A 230 -5.83 7.39 -25.40
N ALA A 231 -5.55 6.65 -24.32
CA ALA A 231 -4.61 7.11 -23.31
C ALA A 231 -3.21 7.26 -23.91
N ASN A 232 -2.46 8.20 -23.36
CA ASN A 232 -1.10 8.53 -23.78
C ASN A 232 -0.17 8.54 -22.56
N ASN A 233 1.05 9.04 -22.76
CA ASN A 233 2.08 9.12 -21.74
C ASN A 233 1.80 10.21 -20.68
N THR A 234 0.57 10.67 -20.50
CA THR A 234 0.22 11.65 -19.46
C THR A 234 -0.37 10.93 -18.24
N TRP A 235 0.01 11.39 -17.05
CA TRP A 235 -0.53 10.85 -15.80
C TRP A 235 -2.04 11.09 -15.66
N VAL A 236 -2.74 10.04 -15.26
CA VAL A 236 -4.17 10.04 -14.93
C VAL A 236 -4.35 9.44 -13.54
N ASN A 237 -5.08 10.16 -12.69
CA ASN A 237 -5.43 9.68 -11.35
C ASN A 237 -6.42 8.53 -11.45
N GLN A 238 -6.18 7.49 -10.66
CA GLN A 238 -6.99 6.31 -10.51
C GLN A 238 -7.39 6.18 -9.04
N ASN A 239 -8.56 5.58 -8.80
CA ASN A 239 -8.97 5.23 -7.46
C ASN A 239 -9.76 3.92 -7.45
N ILE A 240 -9.63 3.17 -6.36
CA ILE A 240 -10.43 1.99 -6.03
C ILE A 240 -10.86 2.11 -4.58
N ALA A 241 -12.17 2.04 -4.33
CA ALA A 241 -12.72 1.96 -2.99
C ALA A 241 -13.17 0.54 -2.70
N PHE A 242 -12.84 0.02 -1.52
CA PHE A 242 -13.25 -1.31 -1.10
C PHE A 242 -13.55 -1.37 0.40
N THR A 243 -14.37 -2.33 0.80
CA THR A 243 -14.79 -2.54 2.19
C THR A 243 -14.47 -3.98 2.59
N PRO A 244 -13.51 -4.21 3.51
CA PRO A 244 -13.21 -5.53 4.04
C PRO A 244 -14.40 -6.14 4.79
N ASN A 245 -15.24 -6.90 4.09
CA ASN A 245 -16.38 -7.61 4.66
C ASN A 245 -16.07 -9.12 4.74
N SER A 246 -16.50 -9.75 5.82
CA SER A 246 -15.80 -10.91 6.39
C SER A 246 -16.04 -12.27 5.71
N LYS A 247 -16.62 -12.35 4.50
CA LYS A 247 -16.82 -13.64 3.81
C LYS A 247 -15.87 -13.88 2.64
N GLU A 248 -15.48 -12.83 1.92
CA GLU A 248 -14.65 -12.96 0.71
C GLU A 248 -13.18 -12.57 0.95
N TYR A 249 -12.91 -11.96 2.11
CA TYR A 249 -11.56 -11.58 2.52
C TYR A 249 -10.86 -12.75 3.22
N PRO A 250 -9.52 -12.87 3.09
CA PRO A 250 -8.78 -13.84 3.88
C PRO A 250 -9.05 -13.64 5.36
N VAL A 251 -9.17 -14.74 6.12
CA VAL A 251 -9.56 -14.71 7.55
C VAL A 251 -8.63 -13.81 8.38
N GLY A 252 -7.35 -13.72 8.01
CA GLY A 252 -6.35 -12.86 8.65
C GLY A 252 -6.29 -11.42 8.14
N GLY A 253 -7.12 -11.06 7.15
CA GLY A 253 -6.92 -9.88 6.32
C GLY A 253 -5.84 -10.09 5.26
N PHE A 254 -5.37 -9.01 4.65
CA PHE A 254 -4.26 -9.04 3.70
C PHE A 254 -3.18 -8.04 4.10
N ASN A 255 -1.94 -8.31 3.69
CA ASN A 255 -0.74 -7.55 4.01
C ASN A 255 0.06 -7.14 2.77
N TYR A 256 -0.42 -7.50 1.58
CA TYR A 256 0.14 -7.09 0.30
C TYR A 256 -0.94 -6.59 -0.65
N ILE A 257 -0.56 -5.65 -1.54
CA ILE A 257 -1.34 -5.29 -2.73
C ILE A 257 -0.62 -5.84 -3.97
N LEU A 258 -1.36 -6.58 -4.78
CA LEU A 258 -0.95 -7.09 -6.09
C LEU A 258 -1.56 -6.23 -7.18
N ILE A 259 -0.71 -5.84 -8.13
CA ILE A 259 -1.08 -5.08 -9.33
C ILE A 259 -0.66 -5.91 -10.53
N THR A 260 -1.62 -6.27 -11.38
CA THR A 260 -1.37 -7.11 -12.57
C THR A 260 -2.50 -6.96 -13.59
N ARG A 261 -2.39 -7.64 -14.73
CA ARG A 261 -3.47 -7.74 -15.72
C ARG A 261 -4.78 -8.21 -15.07
N SER A 262 -5.90 -7.74 -15.60
CA SER A 262 -7.18 -8.39 -15.36
C SER A 262 -7.26 -9.77 -16.02
N ASP A 263 -7.97 -10.70 -15.36
CA ASP A 263 -8.33 -12.00 -15.91
C ASP A 263 -9.34 -11.89 -17.08
N ASN A 264 -9.90 -10.72 -17.34
CA ASN A 264 -10.76 -10.45 -18.50
C ASN A 264 -9.96 -10.47 -19.81
N GLU A 265 -9.99 -11.60 -20.51
CA GLU A 265 -9.22 -11.83 -21.75
C GLU A 265 -9.67 -11.03 -22.99
N GLY A 266 -10.71 -10.19 -22.86
CA GLY A 266 -11.24 -9.41 -23.98
C GLY A 266 -10.46 -8.15 -24.34
N LYS A 267 -9.49 -7.73 -23.52
CA LYS A 267 -8.73 -6.47 -23.69
C LYS A 267 -7.37 -6.71 -24.35
N GLY A 268 -6.70 -5.67 -24.83
CA GLY A 268 -5.44 -5.80 -25.56
C GLY A 268 -4.20 -5.81 -24.67
N MET A 269 -3.13 -5.18 -25.15
CA MET A 269 -1.83 -5.08 -24.52
C MET A 269 -1.31 -3.63 -24.57
N ALA A 270 -0.80 -3.15 -23.45
CA ALA A 270 -0.20 -1.83 -23.32
C ALA A 270 0.91 -1.87 -22.27
N TYR A 271 1.88 -0.98 -22.43
CA TYR A 271 2.91 -0.78 -21.43
C TYR A 271 2.53 0.43 -20.58
N CYS A 272 2.41 0.25 -19.28
CA CYS A 272 1.80 1.22 -18.38
C CYS A 272 2.74 1.59 -17.25
N ALA A 273 2.83 2.89 -16.96
CA ALA A 273 3.53 3.43 -15.81
C ALA A 273 2.57 3.66 -14.65
N PHE A 274 3.11 3.64 -13.44
CA PHE A 274 2.42 3.74 -12.16
C PHE A 274 3.24 4.61 -11.19
N ASP A 275 2.55 5.47 -10.44
CA ASP A 275 3.18 6.34 -9.43
C ASP A 275 2.15 6.79 -8.38
N ASP A 276 2.59 7.51 -7.35
CA ASP A 276 1.77 8.20 -6.33
C ASP A 276 0.77 7.28 -5.60
N PHE A 277 1.18 6.06 -5.23
CA PHE A 277 0.29 5.15 -4.50
C PHE A 277 0.00 5.62 -3.07
N CYS A 278 -1.29 5.76 -2.77
CA CYS A 278 -1.83 6.16 -1.48
C CYS A 278 -3.00 5.25 -1.10
N LEU A 279 -2.85 4.44 -0.05
CA LEU A 279 -3.93 3.63 0.50
C LEU A 279 -4.26 4.14 1.89
N HIS A 280 -5.50 4.57 2.13
CA HIS A 280 -5.90 5.07 3.43
C HIS A 280 -7.31 4.64 3.80
N LYS A 281 -7.60 4.71 5.10
CA LYS A 281 -8.91 4.44 5.69
C LYS A 281 -9.75 5.73 5.63
N LYS A 282 -11.00 5.61 5.17
CA LYS A 282 -11.97 6.71 5.10
C LYS A 282 -12.98 6.67 6.26
#